data_AF-A0A3S4RR72-F1
#
_entry.id   AF-A0A3S4RR72-F1
#
_cell.length_a   1.000
_cell.length_b   1.000
_cell.length_c   1.000
_cell.angle_alpha   90.00
_cell.angle_beta   90.00
_cell.angle_gamma   90.00
#
_symmetry.space_group_name_H-M   'P 1'
#
loop_
_entity.id
_entity.type
_entity.pdbx_description
1 polymer ?
#
loop_
_entity_poly.entity_id
_entity_poly.type
_entity_poly.pdbx_seq_one_letter_code
_entity_poly.pdbx_strand_id
1 'polypeptide(L)'
;MAKKYKVSYKTYLNQWLKEVPFHGRNSHPLYCQVTYQRRPIYFKSAIYELLSAPRFQESRNGKRIVPLMSFADRVENEHLSYAINSCSDDFSLEEFKLKYAYYTTDLCMSMEEGLRLVLSLHFSEIGLPSIGKAVLASAPSTILYDLLQELYQLIRPGTVKEIQKTLSGLLPYQDLYDYVSTKRKVTERIFTLKDWELEREKFVLFQQARRRDGTAVERIDRWAEDIMRSIQKQTKTK
;
A
#
# COMPACT_ATOMS: atom_id res chain seq x y z
N MET A 1 -26.70 -11.73 -30.31
CA MET A 1 -25.38 -11.32 -29.82
C MET A 1 -25.58 -10.24 -28.76
N ALA A 2 -25.12 -10.45 -27.52
CA ALA A 2 -25.26 -9.46 -26.45
C ALA A 2 -24.41 -8.23 -26.77
N LYS A 3 -24.98 -7.02 -26.58
CA LYS A 3 -24.29 -5.76 -26.84
C LYS A 3 -23.27 -5.54 -25.72
N LYS A 4 -21.96 -5.65 -26.00
CA LYS A 4 -20.91 -5.39 -25.01
C LYS A 4 -20.97 -3.91 -24.60
N TYR A 5 -21.36 -3.63 -23.36
CA TYR A 5 -21.49 -2.26 -22.87
C TYR A 5 -20.10 -1.68 -22.60
N LYS A 6 -19.82 -0.48 -23.13
CA LYS A 6 -18.58 0.24 -22.87
C LYS A 6 -18.58 0.77 -21.43
N VAL A 7 -17.54 0.42 -20.66
CA VAL A 7 -17.26 1.03 -19.36
C VAL A 7 -16.50 2.34 -19.60
N SER A 8 -16.88 3.40 -18.90
CA SER A 8 -16.13 4.66 -18.88
C SER A 8 -15.87 5.11 -17.45
N TYR A 9 -14.77 5.83 -17.23
CA TYR A 9 -14.42 6.38 -15.93
C TYR A 9 -13.82 7.77 -16.06
N LYS A 10 -13.85 8.52 -14.97
CA LYS A 10 -13.09 9.76 -14.78
C LYS A 10 -12.80 9.99 -13.31
N THR A 11 -11.69 10.65 -13.03
CA THR A 11 -11.39 11.22 -11.72
C THR A 11 -11.74 12.71 -11.71
N TYR A 12 -12.09 13.25 -10.55
CA TYR A 12 -12.36 14.68 -10.38
C TYR A 12 -12.23 15.09 -8.91
N LEU A 13 -11.85 16.34 -8.68
CA LEU A 13 -11.90 16.93 -7.34
C LEU A 13 -13.35 17.32 -7.02
N ASN A 14 -13.87 16.83 -5.90
CA ASN A 14 -15.27 17.06 -5.52
C ASN A 14 -15.46 18.44 -4.86
N GLN A 15 -15.74 19.45 -5.68
CA GLN A 15 -15.94 20.85 -5.28
C GLN A 15 -17.17 21.08 -4.40
N TRP A 16 -18.12 20.13 -4.36
CA TRP A 16 -19.31 20.21 -3.51
C TRP A 16 -19.01 19.89 -2.04
N LEU A 17 -17.86 19.25 -1.77
CA LEU A 17 -17.41 18.95 -0.42
C LEU A 17 -16.47 20.03 0.09
N LYS A 18 -16.42 20.19 1.41
CA LYS A 18 -15.46 21.08 2.05
C LYS A 18 -14.04 20.69 1.67
N GLU A 19 -13.19 21.69 1.49
CA GLU A 19 -11.75 21.47 1.35
C GLU A 19 -11.22 20.76 2.60
N VAL A 20 -10.31 19.82 2.36
CA VAL A 20 -9.62 19.07 3.41
C VAL A 20 -8.12 19.26 3.26
N PRO A 21 -7.36 19.24 4.37
CA PRO A 21 -5.92 19.39 4.31
C PRO A 21 -5.28 18.15 3.68
N PHE A 22 -4.64 18.32 2.53
CA PHE A 22 -3.75 17.34 1.92
C PHE A 22 -2.30 17.77 2.16
N HIS A 23 -1.70 17.22 3.22
CA HIS A 23 -0.38 17.60 3.73
C HIS A 23 -0.14 19.11 3.92
N GLY A 24 -1.13 19.82 4.47
CA GLY A 24 -1.03 21.25 4.77
C GLY A 24 -1.39 22.18 3.61
N ARG A 25 -1.82 21.63 2.47
CA ARG A 25 -2.50 22.39 1.41
C ARG A 25 -3.97 22.02 1.40
N ASN A 26 -4.85 23.02 1.48
CA ASN A 26 -6.28 22.76 1.33
C ASN A 26 -6.58 22.34 -0.10
N SER A 27 -7.32 21.24 -0.23
CA SER A 27 -7.76 20.74 -1.53
C SER A 27 -9.09 20.01 -1.37
N HIS A 28 -9.90 20.00 -2.42
CA HIS A 28 -11.07 19.14 -2.45
C HIS A 28 -10.65 17.66 -2.56
N PRO A 29 -11.40 16.73 -1.96
CA PRO A 29 -11.08 15.31 -2.05
C PRO A 29 -11.22 14.79 -3.48
N LEU A 30 -10.34 13.85 -3.86
CA LEU A 30 -10.41 13.18 -5.16
C LEU A 30 -11.48 12.10 -5.17
N TYR A 31 -12.34 12.14 -6.17
CA TYR A 31 -13.43 11.20 -6.41
C TYR A 31 -13.30 10.54 -7.77
N CYS A 32 -13.86 9.34 -7.87
CA CYS A 32 -13.94 8.56 -9.08
C CYS A 32 -15.40 8.42 -9.48
N GLN A 33 -15.67 8.58 -10.78
CA GLN A 33 -16.93 8.19 -11.40
C GLN A 33 -16.64 7.03 -12.34
N VAL A 34 -17.35 5.91 -12.18
CA VAL A 34 -17.34 4.78 -13.11
C VAL A 34 -18.75 4.58 -13.64
N THR A 35 -18.90 4.48 -14.95
CA THR A 35 -20.20 4.35 -15.61
C THR A 35 -20.27 3.04 -16.39
N TYR A 36 -21.25 2.21 -16.04
CA TYR A 36 -21.56 0.95 -16.72
C TYR A 36 -23.06 0.87 -16.98
N GLN A 37 -23.48 0.44 -18.18
CA GLN A 37 -24.90 0.37 -18.56
C GLN A 37 -25.69 1.67 -18.31
N ARG A 38 -25.06 2.84 -18.55
CA ARG A 38 -25.61 4.18 -18.25
C ARG A 38 -25.92 4.44 -16.77
N ARG A 39 -25.42 3.60 -15.87
CA ARG A 39 -25.52 3.76 -14.42
C ARG A 39 -24.15 4.23 -13.89
N PRO A 40 -24.01 5.50 -13.51
CA PRO A 40 -22.79 5.98 -12.87
C PRO A 40 -22.78 5.56 -11.40
N ILE A 41 -21.61 5.15 -10.92
CA ILE A 41 -21.29 5.10 -9.50
C ILE A 41 -20.21 6.13 -9.17
N TYR A 42 -20.26 6.61 -7.94
CA TYR A 42 -19.36 7.63 -7.42
C TYR A 42 -18.76 7.12 -6.12
N PHE A 43 -17.45 7.25 -5.96
CA PHE A 43 -16.75 6.86 -4.74
C PHE A 43 -15.49 7.70 -4.56
N LYS A 44 -15.03 7.81 -3.31
CA LYS A 44 -13.78 8.48 -2.95
C LYS A 44 -12.61 7.64 -3.46
N SER A 45 -11.59 8.30 -4.02
CA SER A 45 -10.37 7.63 -4.48
C SER A 45 -9.63 6.95 -3.32
N ALA A 46 -9.35 5.66 -3.47
CA ALA A 46 -8.56 4.90 -2.50
C ALA A 46 -7.09 5.36 -2.47
N ILE A 47 -6.52 5.70 -3.63
CA ILE A 47 -5.14 6.20 -3.73
C ILE A 47 -5.00 7.56 -3.05
N TYR A 48 -5.97 8.46 -3.22
CA TYR A 48 -6.00 9.75 -2.53
C TYR A 48 -6.07 9.56 -1.01
N GLU A 49 -6.93 8.66 -0.53
CA GLU A 49 -7.04 8.36 0.89
C GLU A 49 -5.75 7.78 1.47
N LEU A 50 -5.14 6.84 0.77
CA LEU A 50 -3.84 6.27 1.12
C LEU A 50 -2.77 7.37 1.20
N LEU A 51 -2.60 8.14 0.13
CA LEU A 51 -1.57 9.16 0.05
C LEU A 51 -1.80 10.33 1.00
N SER A 52 -3.04 10.57 1.46
CA SER A 52 -3.33 11.60 2.46
C SER A 52 -2.74 11.29 3.84
N ALA A 53 -2.33 10.04 4.08
CA ALA A 53 -1.78 9.62 5.37
C ALA A 53 -0.48 10.38 5.70
N PRO A 54 -0.30 10.85 6.95
CA PRO A 54 0.88 11.64 7.35
C PRO A 54 2.22 10.97 7.03
N ARG A 55 2.27 9.63 7.03
CA ARG A 55 3.47 8.85 6.74
C ARG A 55 4.10 9.06 5.36
N PHE A 56 3.35 9.55 4.37
CA PHE A 56 3.90 9.85 3.03
C PHE A 56 4.55 11.24 2.95
N GLN A 57 4.59 11.96 4.07
CA GLN A 57 5.35 13.18 4.22
C GLN A 57 6.80 12.87 4.61
N GLU A 58 7.74 13.49 3.92
CA GLU A 58 9.16 13.48 4.29
C GLU A 58 9.55 14.87 4.84
N SER A 59 10.39 14.89 5.87
CA SER A 59 11.04 16.11 6.36
C SER A 59 12.52 16.05 6.00
N ARG A 60 12.99 16.97 5.16
CA ARG A 60 14.39 17.03 4.73
C ARG A 60 14.90 18.46 4.85
N ASN A 61 15.93 18.68 5.68
CA ASN A 61 16.54 19.99 5.94
C ASN A 61 15.50 21.06 6.34
N GLY A 62 14.54 20.70 7.20
CA GLY A 62 13.45 21.58 7.64
C GLY A 62 12.38 21.87 6.57
N LYS A 63 12.50 21.33 5.36
CA LYS A 63 11.48 21.41 4.31
C LYS A 63 10.61 20.17 4.32
N ARG A 64 9.29 20.38 4.28
CA ARG A 64 8.28 19.33 4.13
C ARG A 64 8.13 18.98 2.66
N ILE A 65 8.48 17.74 2.29
CA ILE A 65 8.27 17.18 0.96
C ILE A 65 7.03 16.28 1.06
N VAL A 66 6.08 16.45 0.15
CA VAL A 66 4.76 15.80 0.21
C VAL A 66 4.37 15.27 -1.16
N PRO A 67 3.52 14.23 -1.25
CA PRO A 67 2.92 13.79 -2.50
C PRO A 67 2.17 14.96 -3.16
N LEU A 68 2.22 15.02 -4.49
CA LEU A 68 1.43 15.98 -5.25
C LEU A 68 0.03 15.41 -5.52
N MET A 69 -1.00 16.25 -5.51
CA MET A 69 -2.35 15.84 -5.90
C MET A 69 -2.38 15.26 -7.33
N SER A 70 -1.60 15.83 -8.25
CA SER A 70 -1.46 15.31 -9.62
C SER A 70 -0.85 13.91 -9.69
N PHE A 71 0.00 13.55 -8.72
CA PHE A 71 0.52 12.19 -8.60
C PHE A 71 -0.59 11.23 -8.18
N ALA A 72 -1.38 11.60 -7.15
CA ALA A 72 -2.52 10.80 -6.70
C ALA A 72 -3.53 10.59 -7.84
N ASP A 73 -3.88 11.65 -8.56
CA ASP A 73 -4.81 11.60 -9.70
C ASP A 73 -4.33 10.70 -10.83
N ARG A 74 -3.05 10.82 -11.23
CA ARG A 74 -2.46 9.95 -12.25
C ARG A 74 -2.50 8.48 -11.81
N VAL A 75 -2.03 8.19 -10.61
CA VAL A 75 -1.98 6.82 -10.09
C VAL A 75 -3.39 6.24 -9.98
N GLU A 76 -4.37 7.02 -9.51
CA GLU A 76 -5.78 6.61 -9.45
C GLU A 76 -6.32 6.23 -10.84
N ASN A 77 -6.09 7.06 -11.86
CA ASN A 77 -6.50 6.75 -13.23
C ASN A 77 -5.89 5.44 -13.74
N GLU A 78 -4.61 5.20 -13.48
CA GLU A 78 -3.97 3.95 -13.87
C GLU A 78 -4.60 2.73 -13.16
N HIS A 79 -4.96 2.85 -11.89
CA HIS A 79 -5.60 1.78 -11.13
C HIS A 79 -7.03 1.51 -11.61
N LEU A 80 -7.82 2.55 -11.88
CA LEU A 80 -9.15 2.40 -12.48
C LEU A 80 -9.07 1.68 -13.83
N SER A 81 -8.14 2.11 -14.69
CA SER A 81 -7.90 1.49 -16.00
C SER A 81 -7.56 0.01 -15.84
N TYR A 82 -6.61 -0.30 -14.95
CA TYR A 82 -6.15 -1.66 -14.72
C TYR A 82 -7.26 -2.55 -14.16
N ALA A 83 -7.97 -2.09 -13.13
CA ALA A 83 -9.06 -2.85 -12.51
C ALA A 83 -10.19 -3.16 -13.51
N ILE A 84 -10.56 -2.20 -14.38
CA ILE A 84 -11.56 -2.42 -15.43
C ILE A 84 -11.07 -3.45 -16.46
N ASN A 85 -9.81 -3.34 -16.90
CA ASN A 85 -9.24 -4.27 -17.89
C ASN A 85 -9.01 -5.68 -17.33
N SER A 86 -8.88 -5.81 -16.01
CA SER A 86 -8.75 -7.10 -15.31
C SER A 86 -10.08 -7.75 -14.95
N CYS A 87 -11.22 -7.14 -15.32
CA CYS A 87 -12.55 -7.76 -15.20
C CYS A 87 -12.83 -8.70 -16.37
N SER A 88 -13.73 -9.65 -16.16
CA SER A 88 -14.23 -10.55 -17.18
C SER A 88 -14.95 -9.82 -18.34
N ASP A 89 -15.12 -10.51 -19.47
CA ASP A 89 -15.89 -9.99 -20.60
C ASP A 89 -17.36 -9.70 -20.22
N ASP A 90 -17.89 -10.43 -19.24
CA ASP A 90 -19.20 -10.23 -18.61
C ASP A 90 -19.10 -9.27 -17.42
N PHE A 91 -18.54 -8.08 -17.68
CA PHE A 91 -18.28 -7.05 -16.66
C PHE A 91 -19.47 -6.86 -15.72
N SER A 92 -19.19 -6.90 -14.42
CA SER A 92 -20.12 -6.52 -13.38
C SER A 92 -19.52 -5.46 -12.47
N LEU A 93 -20.39 -4.62 -11.90
CA LEU A 93 -19.97 -3.60 -10.96
C LEU A 93 -19.34 -4.19 -9.69
N GLU A 94 -19.82 -5.34 -9.24
CA GLU A 94 -19.31 -6.03 -8.07
C GLU A 94 -17.92 -6.63 -8.32
N GLU A 95 -17.69 -7.22 -9.50
CA GLU A 95 -16.36 -7.66 -9.91
C GLU A 95 -15.39 -6.48 -9.95
N PHE A 96 -15.81 -5.36 -10.56
CA PHE A 96 -14.99 -4.15 -10.60
C PHE A 96 -14.63 -3.65 -9.21
N LYS A 97 -15.59 -3.53 -8.29
CA LYS A 97 -15.33 -3.08 -6.91
C LYS A 97 -14.30 -3.96 -6.21
N LEU A 98 -14.41 -5.28 -6.40
CA LEU A 98 -13.50 -6.25 -5.81
C LEU A 98 -12.09 -6.12 -6.39
N LYS A 99 -11.97 -6.05 -7.72
CA LYS A 99 -10.69 -5.85 -8.41
C LYS A 99 -10.06 -4.51 -8.06
N TYR A 100 -10.86 -3.44 -8.02
CA TYR A 100 -10.40 -2.12 -7.63
C TYR A 100 -9.84 -2.12 -6.21
N ALA A 101 -10.61 -2.62 -5.22
CA ALA A 101 -10.16 -2.71 -3.84
C ALA A 101 -8.86 -3.52 -3.69
N TYR A 102 -8.77 -4.66 -4.40
CA TYR A 102 -7.56 -5.47 -4.42
C TYR A 102 -6.38 -4.70 -5.00
N TYR A 103 -6.52 -4.15 -6.20
CA TYR A 103 -5.41 -3.50 -6.91
C TYR A 103 -4.96 -2.19 -6.29
N THR A 104 -5.81 -1.48 -5.54
CA THR A 104 -5.41 -0.27 -4.80
C THR A 104 -4.82 -0.55 -3.42
N THR A 105 -4.79 -1.81 -2.98
CA THR A 105 -4.21 -2.16 -1.67
C THR A 105 -2.70 -2.00 -1.70
N ASP A 106 -2.17 -1.17 -0.79
CA ASP A 106 -0.73 -1.00 -0.61
C ASP A 106 -0.14 -2.21 0.11
N LEU A 107 0.70 -2.96 -0.61
CA LEU A 107 1.27 -4.22 -0.18
C LEU A 107 2.31 -4.04 0.94
N CYS A 108 3.12 -2.98 0.84
CA CYS A 108 4.09 -2.62 1.87
C CYS A 108 3.39 -2.32 3.20
N MET A 109 2.36 -1.47 3.18
CA MET A 109 1.57 -1.10 4.34
C MET A 109 0.81 -2.30 4.92
N SER A 110 0.23 -3.16 4.07
CA SER A 110 -0.45 -4.37 4.53
C SER A 110 0.49 -5.31 5.30
N MET A 111 1.69 -5.58 4.76
CA MET A 111 2.68 -6.39 5.47
C MET A 111 3.21 -5.69 6.73
N GLU A 112 3.37 -4.37 6.67
CA GLU A 112 3.84 -3.58 7.80
C GLU A 112 2.93 -3.71 9.03
N GLU A 113 1.62 -3.71 8.85
CA GLU A 113 0.66 -3.87 9.94
C GLU A 113 0.90 -5.17 10.72
N GLY A 114 1.07 -6.28 10.00
CA GLY A 114 1.43 -7.57 10.60
C GLY A 114 2.78 -7.54 11.30
N LEU A 115 3.78 -6.91 10.68
CA LEU A 115 5.13 -6.82 11.23
C LEU A 115 5.19 -5.97 12.52
N ARG A 116 4.42 -4.89 12.59
CA ARG A 116 4.33 -4.05 13.80
C ARG A 116 3.77 -4.83 14.99
N LEU A 117 2.77 -5.67 14.76
CA LEU A 117 2.20 -6.54 15.81
C LEU A 117 3.25 -7.52 16.34
N VAL A 118 3.95 -8.20 15.43
CA VAL A 118 5.04 -9.12 15.78
C VAL A 118 6.13 -8.40 16.59
N LEU A 119 6.57 -7.22 16.13
CA LEU A 119 7.58 -6.44 16.85
C LEU A 119 7.10 -6.02 18.24
N SER A 120 5.84 -5.63 18.36
CA SER A 120 5.25 -5.26 19.65
C SER A 120 5.25 -6.41 20.65
N LEU A 121 4.92 -7.62 20.18
CA LEU A 121 4.99 -8.85 20.97
C LEU A 121 6.43 -9.18 21.36
N HIS A 122 7.35 -9.16 20.40
CA HIS A 122 8.77 -9.41 20.66
C HIS A 122 9.34 -8.46 21.72
N PHE A 123 9.09 -7.15 21.60
CA PHE A 123 9.53 -6.18 22.60
C PHE A 123 8.92 -6.45 23.98
N SER A 124 7.68 -6.93 24.03
CA SER A 124 7.05 -7.30 25.30
C SER A 124 7.72 -8.52 25.93
N GLU A 125 8.06 -9.54 25.14
CA GLU A 125 8.74 -10.77 25.59
C GLU A 125 10.14 -10.51 26.15
N ILE A 126 10.88 -9.55 25.58
CA ILE A 126 12.23 -9.19 26.05
C ILE A 126 12.22 -8.12 27.16
N GLY A 127 11.06 -7.82 27.76
CA GLY A 127 10.94 -6.89 28.88
C GLY A 127 10.93 -5.40 28.50
N LEU A 128 10.63 -5.06 27.25
CA LEU A 128 10.57 -3.71 26.70
C LEU A 128 9.17 -3.32 26.16
N PRO A 129 8.05 -3.59 26.86
CA PRO A 129 6.70 -3.43 26.33
C PRO A 129 6.35 -1.99 25.92
N SER A 130 6.95 -0.98 26.56
CA SER A 130 6.75 0.43 26.19
C SER A 130 7.26 0.75 24.78
N ILE A 131 8.35 0.09 24.35
CA ILE A 131 8.87 0.21 22.98
C ILE A 131 7.87 -0.44 22.01
N GLY A 132 7.37 -1.62 22.34
CA GLY A 132 6.35 -2.29 21.53
C GLY A 132 5.08 -1.45 21.34
N LYS A 133 4.63 -0.75 22.39
CA LYS A 133 3.50 0.20 22.30
C LYS A 133 3.83 1.41 21.41
N ALA A 134 5.04 1.97 21.53
CA ALA A 134 5.48 3.09 20.69
C ALA A 134 5.56 2.70 19.19
N VAL A 135 6.02 1.48 18.89
CA VAL A 135 6.00 0.93 17.53
C VAL A 135 4.56 0.86 16.99
N LEU A 136 3.56 0.43 17.77
CA LEU A 136 2.18 0.44 17.29
C LEU A 136 1.63 1.86 17.12
N ALA A 137 1.85 2.73 18.11
CA ALA A 137 1.32 4.10 18.10
C ALA A 137 1.86 4.96 16.94
N SER A 138 3.07 4.66 16.45
CA SER A 138 3.69 5.39 15.32
C SER A 138 3.16 4.99 13.94
N ALA A 139 2.31 3.97 13.82
CA ALA A 139 1.85 3.44 12.53
C ALA A 139 1.25 4.50 11.57
N PRO A 140 0.42 5.46 12.02
CA PRO A 140 -0.17 6.45 11.11
C PRO A 140 0.83 7.45 10.52
N SER A 141 1.96 7.67 11.20
CA SER A 141 2.90 8.76 10.91
C SER A 141 4.27 8.31 10.41
N THR A 142 4.59 7.02 10.54
CA THR A 142 5.96 6.54 10.35
C THR A 142 5.97 5.32 9.44
N ILE A 143 7.01 5.20 8.63
CA ILE A 143 7.29 4.00 7.86
C ILE A 143 8.14 3.07 8.72
N LEU A 144 7.67 1.84 8.96
CA LEU A 144 8.36 0.90 9.85
C LEU A 144 9.77 0.59 9.34
N TYR A 145 9.94 0.45 8.03
CA TYR A 145 11.26 0.25 7.44
C TYR A 145 12.25 1.33 7.86
N ASP A 146 11.88 2.61 7.72
CA ASP A 146 12.75 3.73 8.06
C ASP A 146 13.02 3.74 9.59
N LEU A 147 12.00 3.50 10.41
CA LEU A 147 12.13 3.35 11.87
C LEU A 147 13.10 2.23 12.27
N LEU A 148 13.05 1.08 11.59
CA LEU A 148 13.94 -0.04 11.87
C LEU A 148 15.38 0.29 11.48
N GLN A 149 15.60 0.96 10.34
CA GLN A 149 16.94 1.38 9.93
C GLN A 149 17.57 2.34 10.94
N GLU A 150 16.79 3.30 11.46
CA GLU A 150 17.23 4.21 12.52
C GLU A 150 17.49 3.47 13.83
N LEU A 151 16.59 2.57 14.23
CA LEU A 151 16.73 1.79 15.45
C LEU A 151 17.99 0.90 15.42
N TYR A 152 18.28 0.27 14.28
CA TYR A 152 19.45 -0.58 14.12
C TYR A 152 20.77 0.17 14.26
N GLN A 153 20.79 1.49 14.04
CA GLN A 153 21.99 2.32 14.28
C GLN A 153 22.20 2.64 15.76
N LEU A 154 21.15 2.57 16.58
CA LEU A 154 21.16 3.00 17.98
C LEU A 154 21.33 1.83 18.96
N ILE A 155 20.92 0.61 18.58
CA ILE A 155 20.95 -0.55 19.46
C ILE A 155 22.19 -1.43 19.22
N ARG A 156 22.51 -2.26 20.22
CA ARG A 156 23.67 -3.17 20.15
C ARG A 156 23.51 -4.17 18.99
N PRO A 157 24.60 -4.53 18.29
CA PRO A 157 24.55 -5.49 17.17
C PRO A 157 23.91 -6.85 17.52
N GLY A 158 24.04 -7.32 18.76
CA GLY A 158 23.40 -8.55 19.24
C GLY A 158 21.87 -8.46 19.18
N THR A 159 21.30 -7.35 19.67
CA THR A 159 19.86 -7.08 19.64
C THR A 159 19.35 -6.90 18.22
N VAL A 160 20.14 -6.25 17.34
CA VAL A 160 19.80 -6.17 15.89
C VAL A 160 19.63 -7.57 15.30
N LYS A 161 20.56 -8.50 15.58
CA LYS A 161 20.49 -9.87 15.08
C LYS A 161 19.27 -10.63 15.61
N GLU A 162 18.91 -10.44 16.88
CA GLU A 162 17.72 -11.06 17.47
C GLU A 162 16.43 -10.56 16.81
N ILE A 163 16.31 -9.25 16.62
CA ILE A 163 15.19 -8.64 15.90
C ILE A 163 15.16 -9.17 14.47
N GLN A 164 16.26 -9.10 13.73
CA GLN A 164 16.33 -9.60 12.35
C GLN A 164 15.97 -11.09 12.24
N LYS A 165 16.43 -11.93 13.16
CA LYS A 165 16.07 -13.36 13.22
C LYS A 165 14.58 -13.56 13.45
N THR A 166 13.98 -12.74 14.31
CA THR A 166 12.53 -12.76 14.56
C THR A 166 11.75 -12.36 13.30
N LEU A 167 12.20 -11.32 12.60
CA LEU A 167 11.49 -10.78 11.43
C LEU A 167 11.69 -11.60 10.14
N SER A 168 12.88 -12.16 9.91
CA SER A 168 13.24 -12.84 8.66
C SER A 168 12.40 -14.09 8.39
N GLY A 169 11.85 -14.71 9.43
CA GLY A 169 10.94 -15.85 9.31
C GLY A 169 9.50 -15.49 8.94
N LEU A 170 9.09 -14.23 9.11
CA LEU A 170 7.68 -13.89 9.20
C LEU A 170 7.14 -13.17 7.97
N LEU A 171 7.83 -12.12 7.50
CA LEU A 171 7.34 -11.35 6.35
C LEU A 171 8.49 -10.86 5.46
N PRO A 172 8.36 -10.96 4.13
CA PRO A 172 9.31 -10.42 3.16
C PRO A 172 9.26 -8.89 3.05
N TYR A 173 8.75 -8.20 4.07
CA TYR A 173 8.55 -6.75 4.11
C TYR A 173 9.84 -5.98 3.86
N GLN A 174 10.95 -6.36 4.51
CA GLN A 174 12.24 -5.68 4.31
C GLN A 174 12.71 -5.82 2.87
N ASP A 175 12.58 -7.00 2.29
CA ASP A 175 12.99 -7.26 0.91
C ASP A 175 12.16 -6.47 -0.10
N LEU A 176 10.83 -6.46 0.10
CA LEU A 176 9.90 -5.69 -0.72
C LEU A 176 10.17 -4.19 -0.60
N TYR A 177 10.35 -3.68 0.62
CA TYR A 177 10.56 -2.26 0.84
C TYR A 177 11.95 -1.81 0.36
N ASP A 178 12.98 -2.65 0.51
CA ASP A 178 14.28 -2.45 -0.14
C ASP A 178 14.10 -2.21 -1.63
N TYR A 179 13.36 -3.09 -2.32
CA TYR A 179 13.09 -2.96 -3.75
C TYR A 179 12.39 -1.64 -4.07
N VAL A 180 11.29 -1.32 -3.37
CA VAL A 180 10.51 -0.09 -3.58
C VAL A 180 11.36 1.15 -3.38
N SER A 181 12.20 1.16 -2.34
CA SER A 181 13.05 2.30 -1.99
C SER A 181 14.10 2.63 -3.06
N THR A 182 14.53 1.65 -3.86
CA THR A 182 15.46 1.85 -4.99
C THR A 182 14.78 2.42 -6.24
N LYS A 183 13.46 2.32 -6.33
CA LYS A 183 12.69 2.72 -7.52
C LYS A 183 11.88 4.00 -7.33
N ARG A 184 11.45 4.29 -6.10
CA ARG A 184 10.47 5.33 -5.80
C ARG A 184 11.02 6.31 -4.76
N LYS A 185 10.70 7.60 -4.93
CA LYS A 185 10.96 8.65 -3.93
C LYS A 185 10.09 8.41 -2.70
N VAL A 186 10.53 8.84 -1.51
CA VAL A 186 9.82 8.62 -0.22
C VAL A 186 8.33 8.97 -0.31
N THR A 187 8.01 10.14 -0.86
CA THR A 187 6.62 10.63 -1.03
C THR A 187 5.78 9.86 -2.06
N GLU A 188 6.39 8.90 -2.76
CA GLU A 188 5.79 8.11 -3.83
C GLU A 188 5.99 6.60 -3.56
N ARG A 189 6.45 6.21 -2.36
CA ARG A 189 6.68 4.80 -1.95
C ARG A 189 5.40 4.05 -1.62
N ILE A 190 4.34 4.31 -2.36
CA ILE A 190 3.24 3.34 -2.45
C ILE A 190 3.70 2.18 -3.32
N PHE A 191 3.33 0.96 -2.97
CA PHE A 191 3.57 -0.22 -3.80
C PHE A 191 2.38 -1.14 -3.66
N THR A 192 1.51 -1.10 -4.66
CA THR A 192 0.20 -1.73 -4.63
C THR A 192 0.23 -3.17 -5.13
N LEU A 193 -0.85 -3.91 -4.95
CA LEU A 193 -1.01 -5.24 -5.57
C LEU A 193 -1.00 -5.20 -7.10
N LYS A 194 -1.45 -4.09 -7.72
CA LYS A 194 -1.23 -3.86 -9.16
C LYS A 194 0.27 -3.79 -9.47
N ASP A 195 1.02 -3.02 -8.69
CA ASP A 195 2.47 -2.90 -8.88
C ASP A 195 3.16 -4.26 -8.72
N TRP A 196 2.71 -5.08 -7.76
CA TRP A 196 3.21 -6.45 -7.59
C TRP A 196 2.99 -7.30 -8.85
N GLU A 197 1.78 -7.35 -9.41
CA GLU A 197 1.51 -8.13 -10.63
C GLU A 197 2.37 -7.69 -11.83
N LEU A 198 2.65 -6.39 -11.95
CA LEU A 198 3.43 -5.83 -13.06
C LEU A 198 4.96 -5.91 -12.85
N GLU A 199 5.41 -5.91 -11.60
CA GLU A 199 6.83 -5.80 -11.26
C GLU A 199 7.41 -7.08 -10.64
N ARG A 200 6.61 -8.13 -10.45
CA ARG A 200 7.02 -9.41 -9.84
C ARG A 200 8.33 -9.96 -10.41
N GLU A 201 8.46 -10.05 -11.73
CA GLU A 201 9.68 -10.58 -12.37
C GLU A 201 10.90 -9.68 -12.15
N LYS A 202 10.71 -8.35 -12.07
CA LYS A 202 11.78 -7.41 -11.75
C LYS A 202 12.23 -7.58 -10.30
N PHE A 203 11.29 -7.88 -9.39
CA PHE A 203 11.59 -8.19 -8.00
C PHE A 203 12.38 -9.50 -7.86
N VAL A 204 12.04 -10.54 -8.64
CA VAL A 204 12.81 -11.80 -8.70
C VAL A 204 14.27 -11.52 -9.07
N LEU A 205 14.50 -10.75 -10.14
CA LEU A 205 15.85 -10.37 -10.57
C LEU A 205 16.59 -9.55 -9.51
N PHE A 206 15.88 -8.67 -8.80
CA PHE A 206 16.44 -7.90 -7.68
C PHE A 206 16.91 -8.80 -6.53
N GLN A 207 16.12 -9.81 -6.15
CA GLN A 207 16.48 -10.76 -5.09
C GLN A 207 17.69 -11.61 -5.49
N GLN A 208 17.74 -12.07 -6.75
CA GLN A 208 18.86 -12.84 -7.29
C GLN A 208 20.17 -12.03 -7.27
N ALA A 209 20.13 -10.76 -7.68
CA ALA A 209 21.29 -9.87 -7.66
C ALA A 209 21.87 -9.68 -6.24
N ARG A 210 21.03 -9.81 -5.20
CA ARG A 210 21.43 -9.71 -3.79
C ARG A 210 21.73 -11.07 -3.15
N ARG A 211 21.76 -12.15 -3.93
CA ARG A 211 22.00 -13.54 -3.47
C ARG A 211 21.04 -13.97 -2.35
N ARG A 212 19.77 -13.55 -2.44
CA ARG A 212 18.71 -13.99 -1.53
C ARG A 212 18.08 -15.30 -2.03
N ASP A 213 17.52 -16.08 -1.11
CA ASP A 213 17.06 -17.47 -1.34
C ASP A 213 15.76 -17.60 -2.17
N GLY A 214 15.22 -16.50 -2.70
CA GLY A 214 14.02 -16.46 -3.54
C GLY A 214 12.70 -16.67 -2.79
N THR A 215 12.73 -17.10 -1.52
CA THR A 215 11.52 -17.44 -0.73
C THR A 215 10.59 -16.25 -0.49
N ALA A 216 11.13 -15.02 -0.59
CA ALA A 216 10.35 -13.79 -0.47
C ALA A 216 9.20 -13.73 -1.49
N VAL A 217 9.41 -14.18 -2.72
CA VAL A 217 8.40 -14.10 -3.79
C VAL A 217 7.17 -14.93 -3.44
N GLU A 218 7.38 -16.19 -3.05
CA GLU A 218 6.30 -17.11 -2.65
C GLU A 218 5.53 -16.60 -1.43
N ARG A 219 6.23 -15.99 -0.48
CA ARG A 219 5.61 -15.40 0.72
C ARG A 219 4.79 -14.16 0.38
N ILE A 220 5.25 -13.32 -0.55
CA ILE A 220 4.48 -12.18 -1.04
C ILE A 220 3.23 -12.67 -1.79
N ASP A 221 3.37 -13.66 -2.68
CA ASP A 221 2.24 -14.22 -3.44
C ASP A 221 1.17 -14.78 -2.48
N ARG A 222 1.58 -15.53 -1.46
CA ARG A 222 0.66 -16.02 -0.42
C ARG A 222 -0.04 -14.89 0.33
N TRP A 223 0.69 -13.82 0.67
CA TRP A 223 0.11 -12.66 1.34
C TRP A 223 -0.93 -11.96 0.45
N ALA A 224 -0.64 -11.81 -0.84
CA ALA A 224 -1.56 -11.26 -1.83
C ALA A 224 -2.85 -12.09 -1.94
N GLU A 225 -2.74 -13.44 -1.96
CA GLU A 225 -3.90 -14.33 -1.94
C GLU A 225 -4.77 -14.15 -0.67
N ASP A 226 -4.14 -14.01 0.49
CA ASP A 226 -4.86 -13.81 1.76
C ASP A 226 -5.58 -12.47 1.80
N ILE A 227 -4.99 -11.40 1.23
CA ILE A 227 -5.67 -10.11 1.03
C ILE A 227 -6.92 -10.31 0.15
N MET A 228 -6.79 -10.98 -0.99
CA MET A 228 -7.91 -11.23 -1.90
C MET A 228 -9.05 -11.97 -1.18
N ARG A 229 -8.72 -13.02 -0.42
CA ARG A 229 -9.70 -13.78 0.37
C ARG A 229 -10.38 -12.91 1.44
N SER A 230 -9.64 -12.00 2.07
CA SER A 230 -10.20 -11.06 3.04
C SER A 230 -11.21 -10.10 2.39
N ILE A 231 -10.86 -9.50 1.26
CA ILE A 231 -11.74 -8.60 0.50
C ILE A 231 -13.02 -9.33 0.05
N GLN A 232 -12.89 -10.56 -0.43
CA GLN A 232 -14.02 -11.43 -0.80
C GLN A 232 -14.97 -11.72 0.37
N LYS A 233 -14.44 -11.90 1.59
CA LYS A 233 -15.27 -12.13 2.79
C LYS A 233 -16.03 -10.86 3.18
N GLN A 234 -15.36 -9.70 3.18
CA GLN A 234 -15.98 -8.43 3.54
C GLN A 234 -17.11 -8.02 2.60
N THR A 235 -17.00 -8.35 1.30
CA THR A 235 -18.02 -8.06 0.29
C THR A 235 -19.24 -8.98 0.37
N LYS A 236 -19.11 -10.22 0.89
CA LYS A 236 -20.25 -11.14 1.10
C LYS A 236 -21.08 -10.84 2.36
N THR A 237 -20.56 -10.01 3.26
CA THR A 237 -21.19 -9.73 4.57
C THR A 237 -21.97 -8.40 4.57
N LYS A 238 -22.03 -7.72 3.42
CA LYS A 238 -22.79 -6.47 3.18
C LYS A 238 -23.89 -6.73 2.14
#